data_AF-E4QS10-F1
#
_entry.id   AF-E4QS10-F1
#
_cell.length_a   1.000
_cell.length_b   1.000
_cell.length_c   1.000
_cell.angle_alpha   90.00
_cell.angle_beta   90.00
_cell.angle_gamma   90.00
#
_symmetry.space_group_name_H-M   'P 1'
#
loop_
_entity.id
_entity.type
_entity.pdbx_description
1 polymer ?
#
loop_
_entity_poly.entity_id
_entity_poly.type
_entity_poly.pdbx_seq_one_letter_code
_entity_poly.pdbx_strand_id
1 'polypeptide(L)'
;MEGINITNFLKYLFAYYYIDTGEREVYRTWVQKILWFTHWKFYRMYQIPFFSENFQSYKYGPISWTVLQTQFFGIESFKNSQYNIDEILDFHQNNLVDEFKNRLKEDFLNDFNEDFGETFDENQIKGDLDLRWSCFVFVFEKLKKIRPKDLINLSHSQKSFKIAAKNPHSKVIFNETILDDEEISILES
;
A
#
# COMPACT_ATOMS: atom_id res chain seq x y z
N MET A 1 -3.08 -16.60 -2.60
CA MET A 1 -3.04 -15.59 -3.67
C MET A 1 -1.61 -15.09 -3.71
N GLU A 2 -1.03 -15.06 -4.90
CA GLU A 2 0.34 -14.56 -5.12
C GLU A 2 0.35 -13.03 -5.01
N GLY A 3 0.67 -12.53 -3.83
CA GLY A 3 0.76 -11.10 -3.57
C GLY A 3 1.46 -10.87 -2.23
N ILE A 4 1.94 -9.66 -2.00
CA ILE A 4 2.72 -9.35 -0.81
C ILE A 4 1.83 -9.41 0.43
N ASN A 5 2.34 -9.97 1.52
CA ASN A 5 1.66 -9.88 2.81
C ASN A 5 1.55 -8.42 3.28
N ILE A 6 0.32 -7.92 3.46
CA ILE A 6 0.09 -6.51 3.77
C ILE A 6 0.69 -6.10 5.12
N THR A 7 0.73 -7.01 6.11
CA THR A 7 1.30 -6.69 7.43
C THR A 7 2.81 -6.54 7.38
N ASN A 8 3.50 -7.38 6.60
CA ASN A 8 4.94 -7.25 6.36
C ASN A 8 5.25 -5.98 5.57
N PHE A 9 4.36 -5.56 4.67
CA PHE A 9 4.53 -4.35 3.88
C PHE A 9 4.43 -3.06 4.71
N LEU A 10 3.71 -3.05 5.83
CA LEU A 10 3.46 -1.83 6.61
C LEU A 10 4.75 -1.12 7.05
N LYS A 11 5.82 -1.86 7.38
CA LYS A 11 7.10 -1.26 7.76
C LYS A 11 7.67 -0.37 6.65
N TYR A 12 7.53 -0.79 5.39
CA TYR A 12 7.97 -0.01 4.22
C TYR A 12 7.11 1.22 4.00
N LEU A 13 5.78 1.07 4.08
CA LEU A 13 4.86 2.20 3.96
C LEU A 13 5.16 3.27 5.02
N PHE A 14 5.32 2.87 6.28
CA PHE A 14 5.58 3.80 7.37
C PHE A 14 6.97 4.40 7.29
N ALA A 15 8.02 3.60 7.02
CA ALA A 15 9.37 4.14 6.86
C ALA A 15 9.44 5.15 5.70
N TYR A 16 8.78 4.85 4.57
CA TYR A 16 8.69 5.76 3.43
C TYR A 16 7.92 7.04 3.76
N TYR A 17 6.83 6.93 4.54
CA TYR A 17 6.09 8.10 5.01
C TYR A 17 6.94 8.99 5.93
N TYR A 18 7.61 8.41 6.93
CA TYR A 18 8.39 9.16 7.91
C TYR A 18 9.60 9.84 7.27
N ILE A 19 10.33 9.14 6.39
CA ILE A 19 11.47 9.75 5.70
C ILE A 19 11.04 10.89 4.76
N ASP A 20 9.89 10.75 4.09
CA ASP A 20 9.43 11.72 3.11
C ASP A 20 8.81 12.97 3.76
N THR A 21 8.03 12.78 4.82
CA THR A 21 7.24 13.86 5.44
C THR A 21 7.90 14.47 6.67
N GLY A 22 8.79 13.74 7.35
CA GLY A 22 9.33 14.13 8.66
C GLY A 22 8.31 14.05 9.80
N GLU A 23 7.09 13.57 9.55
CA GLU A 23 6.03 13.46 10.55
C GLU A 23 6.18 12.16 11.36
N ARG A 24 5.64 12.11 12.59
CA ARG A 24 5.61 10.89 13.43
C ARG A 24 4.24 10.21 13.46
N GLU A 25 3.20 10.97 13.13
CA GLU A 25 1.83 10.50 13.20
C GLU A 25 1.25 10.36 11.80
N VAL A 26 0.44 9.34 11.63
CA VAL A 26 -0.16 9.01 10.35
C VAL A 26 -1.59 8.52 10.58
N TYR A 27 -2.50 9.09 9.82
CA TYR A 27 -3.92 8.78 10.00
C TYR A 27 -4.23 7.36 9.51
N ARG A 28 -4.87 6.56 10.37
CA ARG A 28 -5.36 5.21 10.02
C ARG A 28 -6.14 5.16 8.71
N THR A 29 -7.03 6.12 8.52
CA THR A 29 -7.82 6.22 7.29
C THR A 29 -6.92 6.46 6.08
N TRP A 30 -5.90 7.32 6.21
CA TRP A 30 -4.95 7.57 5.13
C TRP A 30 -4.19 6.29 4.75
N VAL A 31 -3.66 5.56 5.74
CA VAL A 31 -2.98 4.27 5.53
C VAL A 31 -3.86 3.28 4.76
N GLN A 32 -5.08 3.08 5.21
CA GLN A 32 -6.05 2.18 4.56
C GLN A 32 -6.31 2.58 3.09
N LYS A 33 -6.31 3.89 2.79
CA LYS A 33 -6.53 4.39 1.43
C LYS A 33 -5.32 4.23 0.56
N ILE A 34 -4.10 4.49 1.05
CA ILE A 34 -2.89 4.21 0.28
C ILE A 34 -2.80 2.73 -0.06
N LEU A 35 -3.01 1.84 0.92
CA LEU A 35 -3.00 0.40 0.69
C LEU A 35 -4.05 -0.01 -0.36
N TRP A 36 -5.27 0.51 -0.25
CA TRP A 36 -6.32 0.24 -1.24
C TRP A 36 -5.96 0.73 -2.64
N PHE A 37 -5.55 2.00 -2.78
CA PHE A 37 -5.26 2.57 -4.09
C PHE A 37 -4.01 1.97 -4.73
N THR A 38 -3.01 1.59 -3.95
CA THR A 38 -1.84 0.83 -4.44
C THR A 38 -2.29 -0.52 -4.98
N HIS A 39 -3.14 -1.24 -4.25
CA HIS A 39 -3.68 -2.51 -4.71
C HIS A 39 -4.49 -2.35 -6.00
N TRP A 40 -5.43 -1.40 -5.98
CA TRP A 40 -6.33 -1.12 -7.10
C TRP A 40 -5.57 -0.74 -8.36
N LYS A 41 -4.60 0.18 -8.26
CA LYS A 41 -3.81 0.65 -9.41
C LYS A 41 -2.99 -0.49 -10.01
N PHE A 42 -2.31 -1.27 -9.17
CA PHE A 42 -1.50 -2.39 -9.62
C PHE A 42 -2.34 -3.45 -10.32
N TYR A 43 -3.48 -3.82 -9.72
CA TYR A 43 -4.38 -4.83 -10.27
C TYR A 43 -4.92 -4.40 -11.64
N ARG A 44 -5.26 -3.12 -11.82
CA ARG A 44 -5.69 -2.59 -13.12
C ARG A 44 -4.62 -2.68 -14.20
N MET A 45 -3.36 -2.46 -13.83
CA MET A 45 -2.25 -2.45 -14.79
C MET A 45 -1.82 -3.87 -15.18
N TYR A 46 -1.80 -4.80 -14.23
CA TYR A 46 -1.15 -6.10 -14.41
C TYR A 46 -2.08 -7.30 -14.25
N GLN A 47 -3.34 -7.08 -13.87
CA GLN A 47 -4.36 -8.12 -13.62
C GLN A 47 -3.94 -9.17 -12.57
N ILE A 48 -3.00 -8.80 -11.70
CA ILE A 48 -2.52 -9.58 -10.56
C ILE A 48 -2.59 -8.74 -9.28
N PRO A 49 -2.87 -9.35 -8.11
CA PRO A 49 -3.07 -8.59 -6.87
C PRO A 49 -1.76 -8.03 -6.33
N PHE A 50 -1.79 -6.79 -5.81
CA PHE A 50 -0.64 -6.23 -5.09
C PHE A 50 -0.41 -6.95 -3.76
N PHE A 51 -1.50 -7.08 -2.99
CA PHE A 51 -1.49 -7.72 -1.67
C PHE A 51 -2.19 -9.07 -1.74
N SER A 52 -1.75 -10.04 -0.94
CA SER A 52 -2.43 -11.34 -0.84
C SER A 52 -3.78 -11.24 -0.13
N GLU A 53 -3.96 -10.22 0.73
CA GLU A 53 -5.17 -9.99 1.50
C GLU A 53 -6.26 -9.28 0.69
N ASN A 54 -7.51 -9.65 1.00
CA ASN A 54 -8.69 -9.00 0.43
C ASN A 54 -9.05 -7.72 1.21
N PHE A 55 -9.52 -6.71 0.47
CA PHE A 55 -10.21 -5.56 1.05
C PHE A 55 -11.71 -5.80 1.11
N GLN A 56 -12.36 -5.18 2.10
CA GLN A 56 -13.80 -5.27 2.30
C GLN A 56 -14.41 -3.87 2.32
N SER A 57 -15.66 -3.77 1.88
CA SER A 57 -16.40 -2.51 1.99
C SER A 57 -16.63 -2.16 3.45
N TYR A 58 -16.34 -0.92 3.82
CA TYR A 58 -16.59 -0.38 5.14
C TYR A 58 -17.18 1.03 5.04
N LYS A 59 -17.67 1.58 6.16
CA LYS A 59 -18.35 2.89 6.22
C LYS A 59 -17.54 4.02 5.57
N TYR A 60 -16.21 3.92 5.61
CA TYR A 60 -15.29 4.93 5.08
C TYR A 60 -14.55 4.44 3.82
N GLY A 61 -15.18 3.57 3.04
CA GLY A 61 -14.63 2.96 1.82
C GLY A 61 -13.94 1.61 2.07
N PRO A 62 -13.23 1.07 1.07
CA PRO A 62 -12.51 -0.20 1.20
C PRO A 62 -11.44 -0.16 2.28
N ILE A 63 -11.30 -1.25 3.03
CA ILE A 63 -10.29 -1.45 4.08
C ILE A 63 -9.74 -2.89 4.07
N SER A 64 -8.52 -3.07 4.57
CA SER A 64 -8.01 -4.35 5.02
C SER A 64 -8.36 -4.55 6.50
N TRP A 65 -9.16 -5.58 6.81
CA TRP A 65 -9.48 -5.94 8.19
C TRP A 65 -8.25 -6.41 8.97
N THR A 66 -7.32 -7.10 8.31
CA THR A 66 -6.04 -7.49 8.90
C THR A 66 -5.32 -6.27 9.47
N VAL A 67 -5.27 -5.17 8.72
CA VAL A 67 -4.66 -3.90 9.16
C VAL A 67 -5.54 -3.16 10.17
N LEU A 68 -6.87 -3.23 10.04
CA LEU A 68 -7.79 -2.54 10.95
C LEU A 68 -7.80 -3.16 12.36
N GLN A 69 -7.77 -4.49 12.47
CA GLN A 69 -7.88 -5.24 13.72
C GLN A 69 -6.60 -5.21 14.55
N THR A 70 -5.45 -5.20 13.90
CA THR A 70 -4.14 -5.35 14.53
C THR A 70 -3.63 -4.12 15.24
N GLN A 71 -4.31 -2.96 15.14
CA GLN A 71 -3.85 -1.69 15.71
C GLN A 71 -2.40 -1.33 15.31
N PHE A 72 -1.85 -1.87 14.21
CA PHE A 72 -0.50 -1.57 13.72
C PHE A 72 -0.39 -0.07 13.36
N PHE A 73 0.02 0.75 14.31
CA PHE A 73 0.34 2.17 14.12
C PHE A 73 1.75 2.43 14.61
N GLY A 74 2.62 2.79 13.67
CA GLY A 74 3.97 3.30 13.88
C GLY A 74 4.92 2.34 14.60
N ILE A 75 4.79 2.24 15.93
CA ILE A 75 5.68 1.45 16.77
C ILE A 75 5.50 -0.05 16.50
N GLU A 76 4.26 -0.53 16.45
CA GLU A 76 4.00 -1.95 16.27
C GLU A 76 4.38 -2.45 14.86
N SER A 77 4.31 -1.59 13.83
CA SER A 77 4.76 -1.97 12.48
C SER A 77 6.26 -2.14 12.36
N PHE A 78 7.03 -1.56 13.29
CA PHE A 78 8.48 -1.73 13.36
C PHE A 78 8.91 -2.78 14.38
N LYS A 79 7.96 -3.42 15.07
CA LYS A 79 8.27 -4.49 16.00
C LYS A 79 8.92 -5.64 15.24
N ASN A 80 10.16 -5.95 15.60
CA ASN A 80 11.03 -6.90 14.90
C ASN A 80 11.48 -6.47 13.50
N SER A 81 11.44 -5.17 13.18
CA SER A 81 12.06 -4.61 11.99
C SER A 81 13.41 -4.00 12.31
N GLN A 82 14.26 -3.85 11.28
CA GLN A 82 15.53 -3.11 11.39
C GLN A 82 15.36 -1.58 11.41
N TYR A 83 14.15 -1.07 11.23
CA TYR A 83 13.90 0.36 11.17
C TYR A 83 13.45 0.90 12.52
N ASN A 84 13.97 2.08 12.87
CA ASN A 84 13.57 2.86 14.02
C ASN A 84 13.09 4.24 13.54
N ILE A 85 11.96 4.72 14.07
CA ILE A 85 11.39 6.04 13.74
C ILE A 85 12.40 7.15 13.99
N ASP A 86 13.13 7.11 15.11
CA ASP A 86 14.09 8.16 15.45
C ASP A 86 15.23 8.21 14.43
N GLU A 87 15.77 7.04 14.05
CA GLU A 87 16.81 6.96 13.01
C GLU A 87 16.31 7.46 11.66
N ILE A 88 15.09 7.08 11.25
CA ILE A 88 14.50 7.55 9.99
C ILE A 88 14.40 9.08 9.97
N LEU A 89 13.97 9.68 11.08
CA LEU A 89 13.82 11.12 11.19
C LEU A 89 15.18 11.83 11.25
N ASP A 90 16.22 11.19 11.77
CA ASP A 90 17.57 11.71 11.68
C ASP A 90 18.04 11.77 10.21
N PHE A 91 17.77 10.74 9.40
CA PHE A 91 18.04 10.79 7.95
C PHE A 91 17.28 11.95 7.27
N HIS A 92 16.01 12.17 7.63
CA HIS A 92 15.22 13.29 7.12
C HIS A 92 15.85 14.64 7.47
N GLN A 93 16.18 14.86 8.76
CA GLN A 93 16.76 16.12 9.24
C GLN A 93 18.14 16.42 8.64
N ASN A 94 18.89 15.39 8.27
CA ASN A 94 20.19 15.51 7.62
C ASN A 94 20.11 15.59 6.09
N ASN A 95 18.92 15.73 5.49
CA ASN A 95 18.70 15.78 4.04
C ASN A 95 19.20 14.53 3.28
N LEU A 96 19.17 13.36 3.91
CA LEU A 96 19.56 12.07 3.33
C LEU A 96 18.35 11.25 2.87
N VAL A 97 17.28 11.93 2.44
CA VAL A 97 15.99 11.33 2.09
C VAL A 97 16.13 10.32 0.95
N ASP A 98 16.83 10.70 -0.12
CA ASP A 98 16.98 9.84 -1.31
C ASP A 98 17.82 8.60 -1.03
N GLU A 99 18.89 8.75 -0.23
CA GLU A 99 19.72 7.63 0.22
C GLU A 99 18.90 6.61 0.99
N PHE A 100 18.11 7.08 1.96
CA PHE A 100 17.26 6.21 2.77
C PHE A 100 16.15 5.55 1.92
N LYS A 101 15.53 6.28 0.99
CA LYS A 101 14.53 5.72 0.06
C LYS A 101 15.11 4.64 -0.85
N ASN A 102 16.36 4.78 -1.30
CA ASN A 102 17.05 3.75 -2.07
C ASN A 102 17.31 2.51 -1.23
N ARG A 103 17.76 2.67 0.01
CA ARG A 103 17.91 1.57 0.97
C ARG A 103 16.58 0.83 1.21
N LEU A 104 15.49 1.57 1.43
CA LEU A 104 14.16 0.98 1.59
C LEU A 104 13.74 0.15 0.37
N LYS A 105 14.07 0.61 -0.85
CA LYS A 105 13.78 -0.14 -2.06
C LYS A 105 14.56 -1.46 -2.09
N GLU A 106 15.86 -1.42 -1.82
CA GLU A 106 16.70 -2.62 -1.82
C GLU A 106 16.23 -3.64 -0.78
N ASP A 107 15.96 -3.17 0.44
CA ASP A 107 15.41 -4.00 1.51
C ASP A 107 14.06 -4.62 1.10
N PHE A 108 13.16 -3.84 0.48
CA PHE A 108 11.88 -4.34 -0.03
C PHE A 108 12.04 -5.45 -1.07
N LEU A 109 12.97 -5.28 -2.03
CA LEU A 109 13.24 -6.27 -3.07
C LEU A 109 13.80 -7.58 -2.49
N ASN A 110 14.58 -7.49 -1.41
CA ASN A 110 15.17 -8.66 -0.76
C ASN A 110 14.14 -9.39 0.12
N ASP A 111 13.41 -8.65 0.96
CA ASP A 111 12.49 -9.24 1.95
C ASP A 111 11.31 -9.98 1.33
N PHE A 112 10.81 -9.50 0.19
CA PHE A 112 9.66 -10.10 -0.49
C PHE A 112 10.04 -11.06 -1.62
N ASN A 113 11.33 -11.33 -1.80
CA ASN A 113 11.78 -12.33 -2.77
C ASN A 113 11.24 -13.73 -2.41
N GLU A 114 11.12 -14.03 -1.11
CA GLU A 114 10.64 -15.32 -0.59
C GLU A 114 9.11 -15.49 -0.63
N ASP A 115 8.35 -14.40 -0.87
CA ASP A 115 6.89 -14.46 -0.96
C ASP A 115 6.40 -15.12 -2.28
N PHE A 116 7.32 -15.36 -3.22
CA PHE A 116 7.05 -16.01 -4.50
C PHE A 116 7.45 -17.49 -4.45
N GLY A 117 6.55 -18.38 -4.93
CA GLY A 117 6.78 -19.82 -4.89
C GLY A 117 7.95 -20.27 -5.79
N GLU A 118 8.40 -21.52 -5.58
CA GLU A 118 9.55 -22.16 -6.27
C GLU A 118 9.46 -22.19 -7.82
N THR A 119 8.32 -21.80 -8.39
CA THR A 119 8.04 -21.80 -9.83
C THR A 119 8.53 -20.56 -10.57
N PHE A 120 8.90 -19.48 -9.89
CA PHE A 120 9.42 -18.26 -10.52
C PHE A 120 10.95 -18.24 -10.51
N ASP A 121 11.56 -17.78 -11.61
CA ASP A 121 13.00 -17.52 -11.63
C ASP A 121 13.34 -16.18 -10.93
N GLU A 122 14.56 -16.05 -10.41
CA GLU A 122 14.99 -14.87 -9.63
C GLU A 122 14.83 -13.54 -10.39
N ASN A 123 14.98 -13.55 -11.72
CA ASN A 123 14.84 -12.33 -12.53
C ASN A 123 13.37 -11.93 -12.67
N GLN A 124 12.46 -12.89 -12.80
CA GLN A 124 11.01 -12.65 -12.83
C GLN A 124 10.53 -12.09 -11.49
N ILE A 125 10.98 -12.66 -10.37
CA ILE A 125 10.60 -12.18 -9.03
C ILE A 125 11.07 -10.74 -8.84
N LYS A 126 12.34 -10.47 -9.16
CA LYS A 126 12.89 -9.11 -9.07
C LYS A 126 12.15 -8.12 -9.96
N GLY A 127 11.78 -8.54 -11.17
CA GLY A 127 10.97 -7.73 -12.09
C GLY A 127 9.59 -7.39 -11.51
N ASP A 128 8.86 -8.38 -10.99
CA ASP A 128 7.54 -8.17 -10.39
C ASP A 128 7.60 -7.27 -9.14
N LEU A 129 8.59 -7.51 -8.27
CA LEU A 129 8.83 -6.67 -7.10
C LEU A 129 9.17 -5.22 -7.47
N ASP A 130 9.96 -4.98 -8.51
CA ASP A 130 10.27 -3.62 -8.98
C ASP A 130 9.01 -2.90 -9.50
N LEU A 131 8.13 -3.60 -10.20
CA LEU A 131 6.83 -3.06 -10.63
C LEU A 131 5.94 -2.70 -9.44
N ARG A 132 5.89 -3.56 -8.43
CA ARG A 132 5.14 -3.29 -7.18
C ARG A 132 5.69 -2.07 -6.47
N TRP A 133 7.00 -2.02 -6.25
CA TRP A 133 7.64 -0.87 -5.61
C TRP A 133 7.31 0.43 -6.36
N SER A 134 7.47 0.42 -7.69
CA SER A 134 7.19 1.58 -8.54
C SER A 134 5.73 2.03 -8.46
N CYS A 135 4.78 1.08 -8.47
CA CYS A 135 3.37 1.38 -8.30
C CYS A 135 3.06 1.99 -6.92
N PHE A 136 3.63 1.42 -5.84
CA PHE A 136 3.49 1.97 -4.50
C PHE A 136 4.00 3.41 -4.42
N VAL A 137 5.22 3.67 -4.89
CA VAL A 137 5.82 5.01 -4.89
C VAL A 137 4.97 5.99 -5.69
N PHE A 138 4.51 5.59 -6.87
CA PHE A 138 3.61 6.42 -7.69
C PHE A 138 2.33 6.81 -6.94
N VAL A 139 1.63 5.83 -6.36
CA VAL A 139 0.40 6.08 -5.62
C VAL A 139 0.66 6.94 -4.39
N PHE A 140 1.72 6.65 -3.64
CA PHE A 140 2.11 7.43 -2.47
C PHE A 140 2.35 8.90 -2.85
N GLU A 141 3.18 9.18 -3.85
CA GLU A 141 3.54 10.54 -4.27
C GLU A 141 2.31 11.36 -4.70
N LYS A 142 1.36 10.73 -5.42
CA LYS A 142 0.12 11.37 -5.84
C LYS A 142 -0.83 11.66 -4.68
N LEU A 143 -0.86 10.80 -3.67
CA LEU A 143 -1.89 10.82 -2.63
C LEU A 143 -1.40 11.34 -1.26
N LYS A 144 -0.09 11.47 -1.03
CA LYS A 144 0.47 11.81 0.30
C LYS A 144 0.01 13.13 0.88
N LYS A 145 -0.27 14.13 0.05
CA LYS A 145 -0.76 15.45 0.48
C LYS A 145 -2.29 15.54 0.57
N ILE A 146 -3.01 14.48 0.18
CA ILE A 146 -4.47 14.48 0.17
C ILE A 146 -5.01 14.16 1.56
N ARG A 147 -5.97 14.96 2.03
CA ARG A 147 -6.56 14.75 3.34
C ARG A 147 -7.38 13.46 3.37
N PRO A 148 -7.47 12.77 4.53
CA PRO A 148 -8.22 11.52 4.65
C PRO A 148 -9.67 11.60 4.14
N LYS A 149 -10.37 12.71 4.37
CA LYS A 149 -11.75 12.91 3.90
C LYS A 149 -11.87 12.85 2.37
N ASP A 150 -10.87 13.38 1.65
CA ASP A 150 -10.90 13.48 0.20
C ASP A 150 -10.53 12.12 -0.41
N LEU A 151 -9.61 11.38 0.24
CA LEU A 151 -9.33 9.98 -0.09
C LEU A 151 -10.55 9.07 0.13
N ILE A 152 -11.35 9.30 1.18
CA ILE A 152 -12.62 8.58 1.36
C ILE A 152 -13.55 8.85 0.17
N ASN A 153 -13.73 10.12 -0.20
CA ASN A 153 -14.59 10.50 -1.32
C ASN A 153 -14.14 9.86 -2.63
N LEU A 154 -12.84 9.83 -2.90
CA LEU A 154 -12.28 9.12 -4.06
C LEU A 154 -12.61 7.62 -4.04
N SER A 155 -12.52 6.96 -2.89
CA SER A 155 -12.88 5.54 -2.82
C SER A 155 -14.40 5.30 -2.94
N HIS A 156 -15.22 6.28 -2.57
CA HIS A 156 -16.67 6.20 -2.69
C HIS A 156 -17.17 6.44 -4.12
N SER A 157 -16.37 7.09 -4.99
CA SER A 157 -16.75 7.27 -6.40
C SER A 157 -16.61 5.97 -7.21
N GLN A 158 -15.78 5.03 -6.78
CA GLN A 158 -15.55 3.74 -7.43
C GLN A 158 -16.82 2.89 -7.51
N LYS A 159 -17.10 2.35 -8.69
CA LYS A 159 -18.22 1.43 -8.97
C LYS A 159 -18.05 0.16 -8.13
N SER A 160 -16.85 -0.37 -8.01
CA SER A 160 -16.53 -1.55 -7.21
C SER A 160 -16.96 -1.42 -5.75
N PHE A 161 -16.68 -0.27 -5.14
CA PHE A 161 -17.13 0.03 -3.79
C PHE A 161 -18.66 0.19 -3.71
N LYS A 162 -19.28 0.93 -4.64
CA LYS A 162 -20.74 1.13 -4.66
C LYS A 162 -21.52 -0.18 -4.78
N ILE A 163 -20.98 -1.16 -5.52
CA ILE A 163 -21.56 -2.50 -5.64
C ILE A 163 -21.40 -3.26 -4.31
N ALA A 164 -20.17 -3.30 -3.77
CA ALA A 164 -19.90 -4.00 -2.53
C ALA A 164 -20.70 -3.45 -1.34
N ALA A 165 -20.84 -2.12 -1.23
CA ALA A 165 -21.57 -1.46 -0.15
C ALA A 165 -23.08 -1.80 -0.11
N LYS A 166 -23.66 -2.31 -1.20
CA LYS A 166 -25.07 -2.76 -1.25
C LYS A 166 -25.27 -4.16 -0.66
N ASN A 167 -24.20 -4.90 -0.39
CA ASN A 167 -24.26 -6.23 0.18
C ASN A 167 -23.43 -6.28 1.49
N PRO A 168 -24.08 -6.43 2.67
CA PRO A 168 -23.41 -6.34 3.97
C PRO A 168 -22.37 -7.45 4.25
N HIS A 169 -22.32 -8.50 3.43
CA HIS A 169 -21.28 -9.55 3.48
C HIS A 169 -20.28 -9.45 2.31
N SER A 170 -20.37 -8.41 1.49
CA SER A 170 -19.51 -8.25 0.32
C SER A 170 -18.07 -7.97 0.76
N LYS A 171 -17.19 -8.91 0.45
CA LYS A 171 -15.80 -8.56 0.15
C LYS A 171 -15.83 -7.72 -1.13
N VAL A 172 -14.91 -6.78 -1.30
CA VAL A 172 -14.70 -6.22 -2.64
C VAL A 172 -14.11 -7.39 -3.43
N ILE A 173 -14.87 -8.00 -4.34
CA ILE A 173 -14.42 -9.18 -5.08
C ILE A 173 -13.54 -8.67 -6.23
N PHE A 174 -12.28 -9.06 -6.16
CA PHE A 174 -11.12 -8.38 -6.74
C PHE A 174 -10.97 -8.47 -8.25
N ASN A 175 -11.74 -9.31 -8.94
CA ASN A 175 -11.30 -9.72 -10.27
C ASN A 175 -11.93 -8.88 -11.38
N GLU A 176 -13.25 -8.93 -11.54
CA GLU A 176 -13.92 -8.17 -12.60
C GLU A 176 -14.29 -6.75 -12.13
N THR A 177 -14.73 -6.61 -10.88
CA THR A 177 -15.29 -5.34 -10.40
C THR A 177 -14.28 -4.18 -10.38
N ILE A 178 -12.99 -4.48 -10.16
CA ILE A 178 -11.93 -3.46 -10.15
C ILE A 178 -11.56 -3.02 -11.57
N LEU A 179 -11.55 -3.95 -12.53
CA LEU A 179 -11.29 -3.65 -13.94
C LEU A 179 -12.42 -2.81 -14.56
N ASP A 180 -13.62 -2.97 -14.01
CA ASP A 180 -14.83 -2.21 -14.35
C ASP A 180 -14.88 -0.78 -13.78
N ASP A 181 -13.96 -0.40 -12.89
CA ASP A 181 -13.89 0.97 -12.38
C ASP A 181 -13.33 1.93 -13.44
N GLU A 182 -13.81 3.17 -13.45
CA GLU A 182 -13.14 4.25 -14.18
C GLU A 182 -11.80 4.57 -13.55
N GLU A 183 -10.81 5.00 -14.35
CA GLU A 183 -9.53 5.41 -13.80
C GLU A 183 -9.74 6.65 -12.92
N ILE A 184 -9.07 6.71 -11.79
CA ILE A 184 -9.16 7.87 -10.92
C ILE A 184 -8.20 8.92 -11.48
N SER A 185 -8.72 10.08 -11.86
CA SER A 185 -7.95 11.18 -12.48
C SER A 185 -6.60 11.47 -11.82
N ILE A 186 -6.51 11.49 -10.49
CA ILE A 186 -5.24 11.76 -9.78
C ILE A 186 -4.20 10.63 -9.90
N LEU A 187 -4.64 9.43 -10.28
CA LEU A 187 -3.84 8.24 -10.54
C LEU A 187 -3.71 7.92 -12.04
N GLU A 188 -4.24 8.79 -12.92
CA GLU A 188 -3.91 8.74 -14.35
C GLU A 188 -2.42 9.05 -14.55
N SER A 189 -1.84 8.37 -15.55
CA SER A 189 -0.41 8.39 -15.88
C SER A 189 0.13 9.79 -16.10
#